data_AF-A0A954XFW9-F1
#
_entry.id   AF-A0A954XFW9-F1
#
_cell.length_a   1.000
_cell.length_b   1.000
_cell.length_c   1.000
_cell.angle_alpha   90.00
_cell.angle_beta   90.00
_cell.angle_gamma   90.00
#
_symmetry.space_group_name_H-M   'P 1'
#
loop_
_entity.id
_entity.type
_entity.pdbx_description
1 polymer ?
#
loop_
_entity_poly.entity_id
_entity_poly.type
_entity_poly.pdbx_seq_one_letter_code
_entity_poly.pdbx_strand_id
1 'polypeptide(L)' 'LISQQDDDRTIVIELYLRTLSRQPSDDELATCVEYVRQGDDRREAFEDVLWSLINSTEFLHRR' A
#
# COMPACT_ATOMS: atom_id res chain seq x y z
N LEU A 1 -6.87 -14.03 0.86
CA LEU A 1 -7.49 -12.95 1.65
C LEU A 1 -7.54 -11.68 0.79
N ILE A 2 -8.22 -11.78 -0.36
CA ILE A 2 -8.40 -10.73 -1.37
C ILE A 2 -9.60 -11.17 -2.18
N SER A 3 -10.78 -10.82 -1.67
CA SER A 3 -11.99 -11.00 -2.45
C SER A 3 -11.97 -9.94 -3.54
N GLN A 4 -12.43 -10.27 -4.75
CA GLN A 4 -12.44 -9.40 -5.94
C GLN A 4 -13.34 -8.14 -5.80
N GLN A 5 -13.69 -7.74 -4.58
CA GLN A 5 -14.62 -6.67 -4.22
C GLN A 5 -14.09 -5.73 -3.12
N ASP A 6 -12.88 -5.96 -2.61
CA ASP A 6 -12.27 -5.01 -1.67
C ASP A 6 -11.71 -3.80 -2.44
N ASP A 7 -12.06 -2.60 -1.97
CA ASP A 7 -11.58 -1.32 -2.52
C ASP A 7 -10.07 -1.21 -2.27
N ASP A 8 -9.29 -0.86 -3.30
CA ASP A 8 -7.82 -0.82 -3.21
C ASP A 8 -7.34 0.07 -2.06
N ARG A 9 -8.08 1.15 -1.76
CA ARG A 9 -7.79 2.02 -0.62
C ARG A 9 -7.93 1.30 0.71
N THR A 10 -8.95 0.46 0.85
CA THR A 10 -9.21 -0.26 2.10
C THR A 10 -8.10 -1.27 2.38
N ILE A 11 -7.61 -1.95 1.34
CA ILE A 11 -6.48 -2.87 1.45
C ILE A 11 -5.20 -2.14 1.86
N VAL A 12 -4.89 -1.00 1.22
CA VAL A 12 -3.73 -0.17 1.61
C VAL A 12 -3.84 0.31 3.06
N ILE A 13 -5.00 0.83 3.47
CA ILE A 13 -5.22 1.28 4.85
C ILE A 13 -5.02 0.13 5.84
N GLU A 14 -5.54 -1.05 5.54
CA GLU A 14 -5.36 -2.22 6.40
C GLU A 14 -3.89 -2.66 6.46
N LEU A 15 -3.15 -2.62 5.37
CA LEU A 15 -1.71 -2.91 5.34
C LEU A 15 -0.93 -1.93 6.22
N TYR A 16 -1.23 -0.64 6.14
CA TYR A 16 -0.62 0.40 6.99
C TYR A 16 -0.94 0.19 8.47
N LEU A 17 -2.19 -0.11 8.80
CA LEU A 17 -2.61 -0.37 10.18
C LEU A 17 -1.94 -1.64 10.73
N ARG A 18 -1.77 -2.68 9.92
CA ARG A 18 -1.14 -3.94 10.35
C ARG A 18 0.38 -3.85 10.48
N THR A 19 1.03 -3.01 9.68
CA THR A 19 2.50 -2.85 9.69
C THR A 19 2.97 -1.75 10.61
N LEU A 20 2.45 -0.55 10.43
CA LEU A 20 2.90 0.66 11.12
C LEU A 20 1.95 1.07 12.26
N SER A 21 0.84 0.36 12.47
CA SER A 21 -0.18 0.70 13.49
C SER A 21 -0.67 2.15 13.40
N ARG A 22 -0.63 2.73 12.20
CA ARG A 22 -1.08 4.09 11.89
C ARG A 22 -1.90 4.10 10.60
N GLN A 23 -2.74 5.11 10.44
CA GLN A 23 -3.40 5.35 9.15
C GLN A 23 -2.40 5.96 8.17
N PRO A 24 -2.45 5.59 6.87
CA PRO A 24 -1.71 6.30 5.84
C PRO A 24 -2.22 7.73 5.71
N SER A 25 -1.33 8.65 5.29
CA SER A 25 -1.76 9.99 4.87
C SER A 25 -2.47 9.92 3.52
N ASP A 26 -3.24 10.96 3.16
CA ASP A 26 -3.96 11.00 1.88
C ASP A 26 -3.02 10.85 0.66
N ASP A 27 -1.84 11.47 0.74
CA ASP A 27 -0.78 11.40 -0.29
C ASP A 27 -0.15 10.00 -0.41
N GLU A 28 0.13 9.36 0.74
CA GLU A 28 0.63 7.98 0.80
C GLU A 28 -0.41 6.99 0.23
N LEU A 29 -1.68 7.17 0.62
CA LEU A 29 -2.78 6.35 0.14
C LEU A 29 -2.97 6.49 -1.37
N ALA A 30 -2.95 7.72 -1.89
CA ALA A 30 -3.06 7.99 -3.31
C ALA A 30 -1.90 7.33 -4.09
N THR A 31 -0.67 7.49 -3.61
CA THR A 31 0.53 6.90 -4.22
C THR A 31 0.46 5.37 -4.25
N CYS A 32 0.15 4.72 -3.12
CA CYS A 32 0.04 3.27 -3.06
C CYS A 32 -1.09 2.72 -3.94
N VAL A 33 -2.24 3.40 -3.97
CA VAL A 33 -3.38 2.98 -4.81
C VAL A 33 -3.07 3.18 -6.28
N GLU A 34 -2.40 4.26 -6.66
CA GLU A 34 -1.94 4.48 -8.03
C GLU A 34 -0.92 3.42 -8.44
N TYR A 35 0.02 3.08 -7.57
CA TYR A 35 0.99 2.02 -7.80
C TYR A 35 0.33 0.66 -8.02
N VAL A 36 -0.63 0.29 -7.16
CA VAL A 36 -1.41 -0.96 -7.30
C VAL A 36 -2.24 -0.97 -8.58
N ARG A 37 -2.73 0.18 -9.04
CA ARG A 37 -3.48 0.31 -10.30
C ARG A 37 -2.59 0.23 -11.54
N GLN A 38 -1.32 0.61 -11.44
CA GLN A 38 -0.36 0.52 -12.53
C GLN A 38 0.29 -0.87 -12.63
N GLY A 39 0.26 -1.65 -11.55
CA GLY A 39 0.77 -3.01 -11.52
C GLY A 39 -0.07 -3.99 -12.36
N ASP A 40 0.61 -4.87 -13.09
CA ASP A 40 -0.03 -5.90 -13.93
C ASP A 40 -0.72 -6.97 -13.08
N ASP A 41 -0.09 -7.38 -11.96
CA ASP A 41 -0.71 -8.25 -10.96
C ASP A 41 -0.97 -7.49 -9.65
N ARG A 42 -2.26 -7.42 -9.30
CA ARG A 42 -2.77 -6.72 -8.14
C ARG A 42 -2.18 -7.24 -6.82
N ARG A 43 -1.87 -8.55 -6.73
CA ARG A 43 -1.25 -9.14 -5.52
C ARG A 43 0.18 -8.71 -5.37
N GLU A 44 0.94 -8.82 -6.45
CA GLU A 44 2.36 -8.46 -6.47
C GLU A 44 2.54 -6.99 -6.08
N ALA A 45 1.69 -6.10 -6.58
CA ALA A 45 1.76 -4.69 -6.22
C ALA A 45 1.46 -4.43 -4.73
N PHE A 46 0.51 -5.14 -4.11
CA PHE A 46 0.27 -5.03 -2.67
C PHE A 46 1.41 -5.63 -1.84
N GLU A 47 2.02 -6.72 -2.29
CA GLU A 47 3.18 -7.32 -1.65
C GLU A 47 4.38 -6.37 -1.69
N ASP A 48 4.58 -5.67 -2.81
CA ASP A 48 5.64 -4.67 -2.98
C ASP A 48 5.41 -3.44 -2.09
N VAL A 49 4.16 -2.95 -1.99
CA VAL A 49 3.78 -1.92 -1.00
C VAL A 49 4.07 -2.39 0.42
N LEU A 50 3.67 -3.61 0.77
CA LEU A 50 3.96 -4.19 2.09
C LEU A 50 5.47 -4.27 2.36
N TRP A 51 6.25 -4.68 1.37
CA TRP A 51 7.71 -4.74 1.46
C TRP A 51 8.32 -3.36 1.66
N SER A 52 7.80 -2.34 0.96
CA SER A 52 8.19 -0.94 1.11
C SER A 52 7.85 -0.39 2.52
N LEU A 53 6.70 -0.76 3.08
CA LEU A 53 6.31 -0.40 4.45
C LEU A 53 7.22 -1.07 5.49
N ILE A 54 7.54 -2.35 5.31
CA ILE A 54 8.47 -3.06 6.20
C ILE A 54 9.88 -2.45 6.12
N ASN A 55 10.30 -2.04 4.93
CA ASN A 55 11.61 -1.42 4.68
C ASN A 55 11.55 0.11 4.67
N SER A 56 10.66 0.70 5.48
CA SER A 56 10.22 2.12 5.62
C SER A 56 11.20 3.27 5.28
N THR A 57 12.49 3.03 5.09
CA THR A 57 13.46 3.93 4.47
C THR A 57 13.17 4.33 3.01
N GLU A 58 12.44 3.54 2.20
CA GLU A 58 12.16 3.93 0.79
C GLU A 58 10.97 4.91 0.65
N PHE A 59 10.06 4.99 1.64
CA PHE A 59 8.95 5.95 1.65
C PHE A 59 9.28 7.25 2.43
N LEU A 60 10.15 7.19 3.44
CA LEU A 60 10.62 8.38 4.18
C LEU A 60 11.63 9.24 3.40
N HIS A 61 12.18 8.74 2.28
CA HIS A 61 13.30 9.37 1.57
C HIS A 61 13.07 9.59 0.07
N ARG A 62 11.86 9.97 -0.37
CA ARG A 62 11.68 10.48 -1.75
C ARG A 62 11.27 11.96 -1.79
N ARG A 63 12.26 12.76 -1.39
CA ARG A 63 12.55 14.19 -1.64
C ARG A 63 11.64 15.26 -1.04
#